data_AF-A0A7X5REM7-F1
#
_entry.id   AF-A0A7X5REM7-F1
#
_cell.length_a   1.000
_cell.length_b   1.000
_cell.length_c   1.000
_cell.angle_alpha   90.00
_cell.angle_beta   90.00
_cell.angle_gamma   90.00
#
_symmetry.space_group_name_H-M   'P 1'
#
loop_
_entity.id
_entity.type
_entity.pdbx_description
1 polymer ?
#
loop_
_entity_poly.entity_id
_entity_poly.type
_entity_poly.pdbx_seq_one_letter_code
_entity_poly.pdbx_strand_id
1 'polypeptide(L)'
;MTDCFPHIEVVFGIEGKNLNNKSFTEQVDILPTSIREIDDWPDAIKNNPNLPEELQPRCVWCLSQKAELCKQIEIPVNKIIDYIKGKEQIIFDYCKKNKLKKYLCIIIHSEKMDLPALVLPSDMVSYFGKLEIEISFDLYIY
;
A
#
# COMPACT_ATOMS: atom_id res chain seq x y z
N MET A 1 -0.13 -20.01 -28.17
CA MET A 1 0.47 -19.79 -26.84
C MET A 1 -0.38 -18.76 -26.16
N THR A 2 -0.98 -19.08 -25.01
CA THR A 2 -1.63 -18.07 -24.17
C THR A 2 -0.52 -17.20 -23.59
N ASP A 3 -0.56 -15.90 -23.87
CA ASP A 3 0.40 -14.97 -23.30
C ASP A 3 0.27 -15.00 -21.77
N CYS A 4 1.37 -15.30 -21.10
CA CYS A 4 1.43 -15.43 -19.65
C CYS A 4 2.11 -14.16 -19.11
N PHE A 5 1.41 -13.04 -19.29
CA PHE A 5 1.87 -11.74 -18.81
C PHE A 5 1.75 -11.67 -17.29
N PRO A 6 2.61 -10.88 -16.62
CA PRO A 6 2.58 -10.76 -15.18
C PRO A 6 1.29 -10.07 -14.70
N HIS A 7 0.91 -10.41 -13.48
CA HIS A 7 -0.14 -9.74 -12.73
C HIS A 7 0.51 -8.73 -11.78
N ILE A 8 0.04 -7.49 -11.82
CA ILE A 8 0.54 -6.42 -10.95
C ILE A 8 -0.57 -5.97 -10.02
N GLU A 9 -0.29 -6.01 -8.73
CA GLU A 9 -1.10 -5.41 -7.67
C GLU A 9 -0.31 -4.26 -7.03
N VAL A 10 -0.96 -3.11 -6.83
CA VAL A 10 -0.36 -1.97 -6.13
C VAL A 10 -1.22 -1.66 -4.93
N VAL A 11 -0.61 -1.62 -3.76
CA VAL A 11 -1.27 -1.34 -2.48
C VAL A 11 -0.68 -0.07 -1.89
N PHE A 12 -1.48 0.99 -1.81
CA PHE A 12 -1.20 2.10 -0.92
C PHE A 12 -1.77 1.78 0.45
N GLY A 13 -0.93 1.83 1.49
CA GLY A 13 -1.33 1.48 2.84
C GLY A 13 -0.89 2.51 3.87
N ILE A 14 -1.70 2.64 4.91
CA ILE A 14 -1.41 3.41 6.12
C ILE A 14 -1.53 2.46 7.29
N GLU A 15 -0.51 2.44 8.14
CA GLU A 15 -0.49 1.53 9.28
C GLU A 15 0.06 2.19 10.55
N GLY A 16 -0.44 1.71 11.68
CA GLY A 16 0.04 2.09 12.99
C GLY A 16 -0.95 1.79 14.11
N LYS A 17 -0.46 1.83 15.35
CA LYS A 17 -1.28 1.55 16.54
C LYS A 17 -2.35 2.62 16.81
N ASN A 18 -2.10 3.85 16.37
CA ASN A 18 -2.99 5.00 16.61
C ASN A 18 -3.88 5.31 15.40
N LEU A 19 -3.95 4.42 14.42
CA LEU A 19 -4.81 4.62 13.25
C LEU A 19 -6.25 4.29 13.64
N ASN A 20 -7.14 5.26 13.47
CA ASN A 20 -8.58 5.04 13.57
C ASN A 20 -9.15 4.98 12.14
N ASN A 21 -9.41 3.76 11.64
CA ASN A 21 -9.82 3.53 10.26
C ASN A 21 -11.10 4.30 9.88
N LYS A 22 -12.08 4.36 10.78
CA LYS A 22 -13.33 5.09 10.54
C LYS A 22 -13.08 6.59 10.37
N SER A 23 -12.42 7.21 11.35
CA SER A 23 -12.14 8.65 11.33
C SER A 23 -11.23 9.04 10.16
N PHE A 24 -10.26 8.19 9.81
CA PHE A 24 -9.40 8.41 8.66
C PHE A 24 -10.21 8.38 7.35
N THR A 25 -11.01 7.33 7.15
CA THR A 25 -11.90 7.17 5.98
C THR A 25 -12.81 8.39 5.79
N GLU A 26 -13.44 8.86 6.87
CA GLU A 26 -14.31 10.05 6.85
C GLU A 26 -13.56 11.33 6.47
N GLN A 27 -12.30 11.50 6.92
CA GLN A 27 -11.51 12.70 6.63
C GLN A 27 -10.98 12.75 5.21
N VAL A 28 -10.50 11.62 4.68
CA VAL A 28 -10.01 11.56 3.30
C VAL A 28 -11.14 11.47 2.29
N ASP A 29 -12.32 11.01 2.71
CA ASP A 29 -13.50 10.77 1.86
C ASP A 29 -13.17 9.78 0.73
N ILE A 30 -12.50 8.69 1.10
CA ILE A 30 -12.14 7.58 0.22
C ILE A 30 -12.50 6.30 0.97
N LEU A 31 -13.20 5.38 0.31
CA LEU A 31 -13.48 4.06 0.88
C LEU A 31 -12.25 3.15 0.68
N PRO A 32 -11.71 2.52 1.75
CA PRO A 32 -10.62 1.56 1.61
C PRO A 32 -11.03 0.33 0.82
N THR A 33 -10.07 -0.31 0.14
CA THR A 33 -10.27 -1.66 -0.40
C THR A 33 -10.17 -2.73 0.68
N SER A 34 -9.37 -2.48 1.72
CA SER A 34 -9.33 -3.33 2.91
C SER A 34 -8.93 -2.54 4.14
N ILE A 35 -9.37 -3.05 5.29
CA ILE A 35 -8.96 -2.60 6.61
C ILE A 35 -8.56 -3.82 7.43
N ARG A 36 -7.70 -3.58 8.40
CA ARG A 36 -7.39 -4.55 9.46
C ARG A 36 -7.35 -3.81 10.78
N GLU A 37 -8.01 -4.35 11.78
CA GLU A 37 -7.95 -3.88 13.15
C GLU A 37 -6.97 -4.70 13.98
N ILE A 38 -6.62 -4.22 15.17
CA ILE A 38 -5.75 -4.95 16.11
C ILE A 38 -6.35 -6.34 16.43
N ASP A 39 -7.67 -6.44 16.56
CA ASP A 39 -8.35 -7.68 16.96
C ASP A 39 -8.30 -8.77 15.88
N ASP A 40 -8.10 -8.38 14.61
CA ASP A 40 -7.94 -9.30 13.47
C ASP A 40 -6.56 -9.97 13.43
N TRP A 41 -5.66 -9.61 14.35
CA TRP A 41 -4.39 -10.32 14.50
C TRP A 41 -4.58 -11.65 15.23
N PRO A 42 -3.83 -12.71 14.85
CA PRO A 42 -3.88 -13.98 15.57
C PRO A 42 -3.56 -13.81 17.05
N ASP A 43 -4.22 -14.57 17.93
CA ASP A 43 -4.01 -14.47 19.39
C ASP A 43 -2.55 -14.72 19.79
N ALA A 44 -1.84 -15.59 19.06
CA ALA A 44 -0.42 -15.84 19.24
C ALA A 44 0.46 -14.60 19.02
N ILE A 45 -0.01 -13.63 18.23
CA ILE A 45 0.67 -12.35 18.00
C ILE A 45 0.18 -11.29 18.98
N LYS A 46 -1.14 -11.17 19.22
CA LYS A 46 -1.71 -10.20 20.16
C LYS A 46 -1.19 -10.37 21.58
N ASN A 47 -1.04 -11.61 22.02
CA ASN A 47 -0.69 -11.95 23.39
C ASN A 47 0.82 -12.13 23.61
N ASN A 48 1.66 -11.89 22.60
CA ASN A 48 3.10 -12.07 22.71
C ASN A 48 3.80 -10.73 23.06
N PRO A 49 4.24 -10.54 24.32
CA PRO A 49 4.85 -9.28 24.75
C PRO A 49 6.28 -9.08 24.21
N ASN A 50 6.90 -10.15 23.68
CA ASN A 50 8.31 -10.13 23.26
C ASN A 50 8.48 -9.86 21.77
N LEU A 51 7.41 -9.49 21.06
CA LEU A 51 7.52 -9.19 19.64
C LEU A 51 8.25 -7.86 19.40
N PRO A 52 9.17 -7.82 18.43
CA PRO A 52 9.69 -6.57 17.87
C PRO A 52 8.54 -5.64 17.46
N GLU A 53 8.74 -4.33 17.57
CA GLU A 53 7.69 -3.34 17.34
C GLU A 53 7.05 -3.47 15.96
N GLU A 54 7.84 -3.80 14.93
CA GLU A 54 7.39 -4.02 13.56
C GLU A 54 6.46 -5.25 13.38
N LEU A 55 6.52 -6.22 14.30
CA LEU A 55 5.69 -7.42 14.31
C LEU A 55 4.49 -7.33 15.25
N GLN A 56 4.40 -6.25 16.02
CA GLN A 56 3.27 -6.06 16.93
C GLN A 56 1.97 -5.76 16.16
N PRO A 57 0.81 -6.12 16.74
CA PRO A 57 -0.49 -5.78 16.19
C PRO A 57 -0.64 -4.27 15.93
N ARG A 58 -1.31 -3.96 14.84
CA ARG A 58 -1.56 -2.59 14.39
C ARG A 58 -2.79 -2.54 13.49
N CYS A 59 -3.40 -1.37 13.42
CA CYS A 59 -4.45 -1.11 12.44
C CYS A 59 -3.80 -0.81 11.09
N VAL A 60 -4.48 -1.22 10.01
CA VAL A 60 -4.07 -1.01 8.62
C VAL A 60 -5.28 -0.52 7.83
N TRP A 61 -5.05 0.44 6.93
CA TRP A 61 -6.00 0.96 5.97
C TRP A 61 -5.37 0.94 4.59
N CYS A 62 -6.01 0.33 3.60
CA CYS A 62 -5.43 0.11 2.27
C CYS A 62 -6.34 0.58 1.13
N LEU A 63 -5.70 1.05 0.06
CA LEU A 63 -6.25 1.14 -1.30
C LEU A 63 -5.41 0.24 -2.21
N SER A 64 -6.07 -0.67 -2.92
CA SER A 64 -5.42 -1.57 -3.85
C SER A 64 -5.94 -1.40 -5.28
N GLN A 65 -5.03 -1.54 -6.23
CA GLN A 65 -5.33 -1.51 -7.66
C GLN A 65 -4.64 -2.70 -8.33
N LYS A 66 -5.38 -3.36 -9.22
CA LYS A 66 -4.89 -4.52 -9.96
C LYS A 66 -4.83 -4.21 -11.45
N ALA A 67 -3.81 -4.74 -12.10
CA ALA A 67 -3.65 -4.72 -13.54
C ALA A 67 -3.28 -6.13 -14.01
N GLU A 68 -4.24 -6.78 -14.65
CA GLU A 68 -4.03 -8.07 -15.31
C GLU A 68 -3.24 -7.89 -16.59
N LEU A 69 -2.39 -8.88 -16.90
CA LEU A 69 -1.63 -8.96 -18.14
C LEU A 69 -0.87 -7.66 -18.48
N CYS A 70 -0.20 -7.08 -17.47
CA CYS A 70 0.37 -5.74 -17.56
C CYS A 70 1.89 -5.77 -17.41
N LYS A 71 2.62 -5.13 -18.33
CA LYS A 71 4.07 -4.94 -18.23
C LYS A 71 4.50 -3.57 -17.68
N GLN A 72 3.51 -2.71 -17.35
CA GLN A 72 3.71 -1.31 -16.98
C GLN A 72 3.19 -1.08 -15.56
N ILE A 73 4.11 -1.05 -14.60
CA ILE A 73 3.76 -0.84 -13.18
C ILE A 73 3.14 0.54 -12.94
N GLU A 74 3.41 1.52 -13.82
CA GLU A 74 2.93 2.90 -13.69
C GLU A 74 1.41 2.98 -13.83
N ILE A 75 0.77 2.05 -14.55
CA ILE A 75 -0.68 2.06 -14.77
C ILE A 75 -1.44 1.91 -13.43
N PRO A 76 -1.27 0.83 -12.64
CA PRO A 76 -1.94 0.72 -11.36
C PRO A 76 -1.45 1.75 -10.33
N VAL A 77 -0.19 2.22 -10.42
CA VAL A 77 0.30 3.29 -9.54
C VAL A 77 -0.39 4.62 -9.81
N ASN A 78 -0.58 5.01 -11.08
CA ASN A 78 -1.30 6.24 -11.44
C ASN A 78 -2.75 6.22 -10.96
N LYS A 79 -3.42 5.06 -11.01
CA LYS A 79 -4.76 4.93 -10.44
C LYS A 79 -4.78 5.24 -8.95
N ILE A 80 -3.79 4.74 -8.19
CA ILE A 80 -3.63 5.07 -6.76
C ILE A 80 -3.45 6.59 -6.58
N ILE A 81 -2.58 7.22 -7.38
CA ILE A 81 -2.38 8.67 -7.33
C ILE A 81 -3.70 9.41 -7.56
N ASP A 82 -4.45 9.03 -8.59
CA ASP A 82 -5.74 9.65 -8.92
C ASP A 82 -6.75 9.53 -7.79
N TYR A 83 -6.76 8.41 -7.04
CA TYR A 83 -7.63 8.24 -5.87
C TYR A 83 -7.28 9.20 -4.72
N ILE A 84 -6.00 9.41 -4.46
CA ILE A 84 -5.55 10.23 -3.31
C ILE A 84 -5.31 11.70 -3.67
N LYS A 85 -5.44 12.04 -4.95
CA LYS A 85 -5.22 13.39 -5.48
C LYS A 85 -6.16 14.40 -4.84
N GLY A 86 -5.60 15.52 -4.38
CA GLY A 86 -6.33 16.55 -3.63
C GLY A 86 -6.55 16.23 -2.15
N LYS A 87 -6.12 15.05 -1.67
CA LYS A 87 -6.20 14.64 -0.25
C LYS A 87 -4.82 14.55 0.42
N GLU A 88 -3.77 14.94 -0.29
CA GLU A 88 -2.36 14.78 0.09
C GLU A 88 -2.07 15.40 1.46
N GLN A 89 -2.51 16.65 1.67
CA GLN A 89 -2.27 17.36 2.92
C GLN A 89 -3.01 16.73 4.09
N ILE A 90 -4.26 16.28 3.87
CA ILE A 90 -5.08 15.62 4.90
C ILE A 90 -4.40 14.31 5.33
N ILE A 91 -3.98 13.50 4.36
CA ILE A 91 -3.26 12.24 4.60
C ILE A 91 -1.97 12.53 5.37
N PHE A 92 -1.17 13.49 4.90
CA PHE A 92 0.11 13.85 5.50
C PHE A 92 -0.04 14.26 6.96
N ASP A 93 -0.94 15.22 7.24
CA ASP A 93 -1.16 15.76 8.57
C ASP A 93 -1.76 14.73 9.53
N TYR A 94 -2.72 13.92 9.06
CA TYR A 94 -3.30 12.86 9.86
C TYR A 94 -2.24 11.82 10.25
N CYS A 95 -1.43 11.36 9.30
CA CYS A 95 -0.38 10.40 9.58
C CYS A 95 0.70 10.98 10.51
N LYS A 96 1.10 12.24 10.31
CA LYS A 96 2.09 12.90 11.16
C LYS A 96 1.59 13.07 12.60
N LYS A 97 0.35 13.55 12.77
CA LYS A 97 -0.28 13.71 14.10
C LYS A 97 -0.36 12.40 14.87
N ASN A 98 -0.69 11.31 14.18
CA ASN A 98 -0.92 10.01 14.80
C ASN A 98 0.32 9.09 14.77
N LYS A 99 1.45 9.57 14.24
CA LYS A 99 2.71 8.81 14.06
C LYS A 99 2.51 7.51 13.26
N LEU A 100 1.81 7.62 12.13
CA LEU A 100 1.49 6.50 11.25
C LEU A 100 2.49 6.39 10.10
N LYS A 101 2.76 5.15 9.67
CA LYS A 101 3.54 4.88 8.46
C LYS A 101 2.63 4.90 7.24
N LYS A 102 3.19 5.32 6.11
CA LYS A 102 2.54 5.30 4.80
C LYS A 102 3.46 4.55 3.84
N TYR A 103 2.89 3.64 3.05
CA TYR A 103 3.66 2.85 2.10
C TYR A 103 2.90 2.64 0.80
N LEU A 104 3.65 2.35 -0.26
CA LEU A 104 3.18 1.89 -1.56
C LEU A 104 3.91 0.59 -1.85
N CYS A 105 3.22 -0.54 -1.81
CA CYS A 105 3.77 -1.84 -2.20
C CYS A 105 3.33 -2.19 -3.62
N ILE A 106 4.30 -2.42 -4.50
CA ILE A 106 4.08 -2.88 -5.87
C ILE A 106 4.41 -4.37 -5.91
N ILE A 107 3.37 -5.18 -6.03
CA ILE A 107 3.42 -6.64 -5.98
C ILE A 107 3.30 -7.18 -7.40
N ILE A 108 4.25 -8.01 -7.80
CA ILE A 108 4.34 -8.57 -9.15
C ILE A 108 4.34 -10.08 -9.04
N HIS A 109 3.35 -10.70 -9.67
CA HIS A 109 3.24 -12.14 -9.81
C HIS A 109 3.51 -12.54 -11.26
N SER A 110 4.38 -13.53 -11.47
CA SER A 110 4.68 -14.02 -12.80
C SER A 110 4.96 -15.52 -12.81
N GLU A 111 4.38 -16.24 -13.78
CA GLU A 111 4.63 -17.67 -14.03
C GLU A 111 5.92 -17.92 -14.83
N LYS A 112 6.53 -16.86 -15.35
CA LYS A 112 7.73 -16.91 -16.20
C LYS A 112 8.62 -15.71 -15.94
N MET A 113 9.87 -15.77 -16.41
CA MET A 113 10.81 -14.64 -16.38
C MET A 113 10.41 -13.46 -17.30
N ASP A 114 9.18 -13.42 -17.81
CA ASP A 114 8.65 -12.31 -18.62
C ASP A 114 8.10 -11.18 -17.72
N LEU A 115 9.01 -10.56 -16.98
CA LEU A 115 8.70 -9.56 -15.94
C LEU A 115 8.42 -8.16 -16.53
N PRO A 116 7.66 -7.30 -15.81
CA PRO A 116 7.47 -5.92 -16.23
C PRO A 116 8.78 -5.13 -16.10
N ALA A 117 8.88 -4.02 -16.82
CA ALA A 117 9.91 -3.03 -16.52
C ALA A 117 9.58 -2.35 -15.19
N LEU A 118 10.54 -2.30 -14.26
CA LEU A 118 10.38 -1.64 -12.96
C LEU A 118 10.84 -0.19 -13.06
N VAL A 119 10.04 0.63 -13.72
CA VAL A 119 10.35 2.05 -13.89
C VAL A 119 9.28 2.87 -13.18
N LEU A 120 9.73 3.75 -12.28
CA LEU A 120 8.90 4.81 -11.72
C LEU A 120 9.44 6.15 -12.21
N PRO A 121 8.66 6.91 -12.99
CA PRO A 121 9.04 8.25 -13.42
C PRO A 121 9.40 9.18 -12.26
N SER A 122 10.27 10.16 -12.50
CA SER A 122 10.81 11.03 -11.44
C SER A 122 9.73 11.89 -10.75
N ASP A 123 8.70 12.29 -11.49
CA ASP A 123 7.53 13.01 -10.96
C ASP A 123 6.70 12.13 -10.04
N MET A 124 6.50 10.85 -10.37
CA MET A 124 5.84 9.86 -9.53
C MET A 124 6.63 9.60 -8.23
N VAL A 125 7.94 9.39 -8.34
CA VAL A 125 8.81 9.25 -7.17
C VAL A 125 8.79 10.53 -6.32
N SER A 126 8.83 11.70 -6.94
CA SER A 126 8.74 12.98 -6.23
C SER A 126 7.39 13.17 -5.52
N TYR A 127 6.30 12.74 -6.15
CA TYR A 127 4.95 12.82 -5.59
C TYR A 127 4.86 12.02 -4.29
N PHE A 128 5.27 10.75 -4.30
CA PHE A 128 5.28 9.92 -3.08
C PHE A 128 6.32 10.39 -2.05
N GLY A 129 7.48 10.88 -2.51
CA GLY A 129 8.51 11.43 -1.64
C GLY A 129 8.04 12.64 -0.82
N LYS A 130 7.26 13.56 -1.41
CA LYS A 130 6.66 14.70 -0.70
C LYS A 130 5.68 14.28 0.40
N LEU A 131 5.04 13.12 0.22
CA LEU A 131 4.12 12.52 1.18
C LEU A 131 4.82 11.65 2.21
N GLU A 132 6.16 11.51 2.14
CA GLU A 132 6.95 10.60 2.97
C GLU A 132 6.40 9.16 2.91
N ILE A 133 6.07 8.70 1.69
CA ILE A 133 5.60 7.35 1.43
C ILE A 133 6.80 6.47 1.07
N GLU A 134 6.95 5.36 1.78
CA GLU A 134 7.91 4.32 1.43
C GLU A 134 7.42 3.54 0.21
N ILE A 135 8.30 3.23 -0.75
CA ILE A 135 7.96 2.44 -1.93
C ILE A 135 8.67 1.10 -1.81
N SER A 136 7.91 0.01 -1.80
CA SER A 136 8.40 -1.37 -1.75
C SER A 136 7.98 -2.15 -2.99
N PHE A 137 8.75 -3.18 -3.32
CA PHE A 137 8.49 -4.07 -4.43
C PHE A 137 8.55 -5.51 -3.94
N ASP A 138 7.47 -6.26 -4.18
CA ASP A 138 7.42 -7.70 -3.96
C ASP A 138 7.36 -8.41 -5.31
N LEU A 139 8.23 -9.41 -5.49
CA LEU A 139 8.29 -10.18 -6.73
C LEU A 139 8.13 -11.67 -6.41
N TYR A 140 7.08 -12.26 -6.97
CA TYR A 140 6.76 -13.67 -6.84
C TYR A 140 6.86 -14.33 -8.22
N ILE A 141 7.80 -15.27 -8.34
CA ILE A 141 8.01 -16.08 -9.54
C ILE A 141 7.67 -17.53 -9.16
N TYR A 142 6.76 -18.14 -9.93
CA TYR A 142 6.25 -19.51 -9.69
C TYR A 142 6.87 -20.53 -10.64
#